data_AF-A0A5C8LBR3-F1
#
_entry.id   AF-A0A5C8LBR3-F1
#
_cell.length_a   1.000
_cell.length_b   1.000
_cell.length_c   1.000
_cell.angle_alpha   90.00
_cell.angle_beta   90.00
_cell.angle_gamma   90.00
#
_symmetry.space_group_name_H-M   'P 1'
#
loop_
_entity.id
_entity.type
_entity.pdbx_description
1 polymer ?
#
loop_
_entity_poly.entity_id
_entity_poly.type
_entity_poly.pdbx_seq_one_letter_code
_entity_poly.pdbx_strand_id
1 'polypeptide(L)'
;MIEILENIKTIRKKLGYSHEYMAHMLDLSQVAYTKLESNKTKLTVERLYKIAEILDVEVGEILNLQPNNQFNQTNKDNTTGYLQQTANFYQENKEQSKKIILLYEQRIADKEFIIAEMKKSIEVLSSK
;
A
#
# COMPACT_ATOMS: atom_id res chain seq x y z
N MET A 1 -1.12 12.59 -21.30
CA MET A 1 0.09 12.02 -21.95
C MET A 1 1.39 12.65 -21.44
N ILE A 2 1.46 13.98 -21.23
CA ILE A 2 2.62 14.65 -20.59
C ILE A 2 2.88 14.13 -19.16
N GLU A 3 1.82 13.78 -18.43
CA GLU A 3 1.89 13.32 -17.05
C GLU A 3 2.68 12.00 -16.86
N ILE A 4 2.55 11.05 -17.80
CA ILE A 4 3.22 9.74 -17.72
C ILE A 4 4.75 9.89 -17.82
N LEU A 5 5.22 10.73 -18.76
CA LEU A 5 6.65 10.94 -18.99
C LEU A 5 7.29 11.73 -17.85
N GLU A 6 6.58 12.70 -17.27
CA GLU A 6 7.05 13.39 -16.06
C GLU A 6 7.08 12.47 -14.84
N ASN A 7 6.18 11.49 -14.75
CA ASN A 7 6.22 10.48 -13.69
C ASN A 7 7.44 9.56 -13.83
N ILE A 8 7.70 9.04 -15.04
CA ILE A 8 8.92 8.27 -15.36
C ILE A 8 10.17 9.04 -14.93
N LYS A 9 10.25 10.32 -15.29
CA LYS A 9 11.36 11.21 -14.94
C LYS A 9 11.49 11.41 -13.43
N THR A 10 10.38 11.51 -12.72
CA THR A 10 10.37 11.67 -11.25
C THR A 10 10.90 10.42 -10.55
N ILE A 11 10.40 9.24 -10.94
CA ILE A 11 10.83 7.95 -10.40
C ILE A 11 12.33 7.73 -10.71
N ARG A 12 12.74 7.96 -11.96
CA ARG A 12 14.16 7.87 -12.37
C ARG A 12 15.06 8.73 -11.51
N LYS A 13 14.71 10.00 -11.29
CA LYS A 13 15.49 10.92 -10.46
C LYS A 13 15.55 10.48 -9.00
N LYS A 14 14.46 9.93 -8.45
CA LYS A 14 14.42 9.39 -7.09
C LYS A 14 15.39 8.22 -6.90
N LEU A 15 15.55 7.39 -7.93
CA LEU A 15 16.53 6.28 -7.95
C LEU A 15 17.96 6.73 -8.29
N GLY A 16 18.17 8.01 -8.63
CA GLY A 16 19.49 8.52 -9.03
C GLY A 16 19.95 8.04 -10.41
N TYR A 17 19.04 7.49 -11.23
CA TYR A 17 19.40 6.96 -12.54
C TYR A 17 19.67 8.07 -13.56
N SER A 18 20.78 7.97 -14.29
CA SER A 18 21.12 8.90 -15.35
C SER A 18 20.36 8.60 -16.65
N HIS A 19 20.32 9.57 -17.57
CA HIS A 19 19.76 9.33 -18.91
C HIS A 19 20.55 8.28 -19.69
N GLU A 20 21.88 8.22 -19.49
CA GLU A 20 22.73 7.17 -20.08
C GLU A 20 22.38 5.79 -19.57
N TYR A 21 22.18 5.64 -18.25
CA TYR A 21 21.80 4.37 -17.66
C TYR A 21 20.49 3.86 -18.25
N MET A 22 19.45 4.70 -18.26
CA MET A 22 18.16 4.32 -18.83
C MET A 22 18.24 4.00 -20.32
N ALA A 23 19.03 4.78 -21.07
CA ALA A 23 19.23 4.54 -22.49
C ALA A 23 19.92 3.20 -22.74
N HIS A 24 20.97 2.89 -21.99
CA HIS A 24 21.68 1.62 -22.07
C HIS A 24 20.75 0.44 -21.75
N MET A 25 19.96 0.53 -20.69
CA MET A 25 19.02 -0.52 -20.30
C MET A 25 17.86 -0.72 -21.29
N LEU A 26 17.58 0.27 -22.14
CA LEU A 26 16.53 0.22 -23.17
C LEU A 26 17.06 -0.07 -24.57
N ASP A 27 18.36 -0.35 -24.72
CA ASP A 27 19.06 -0.45 -26.01
C ASP A 27 18.84 0.78 -26.91
N LEU A 28 18.90 1.96 -26.30
CA LEU A 28 18.73 3.26 -26.95
C LEU A 28 20.01 4.09 -26.85
N SER A 29 20.16 5.05 -27.76
CA SER A 29 21.11 6.15 -27.54
C SER A 29 20.59 7.09 -26.45
N GLN A 30 21.51 7.72 -25.71
CA GLN A 30 21.16 8.73 -24.70
C GLN A 30 20.23 9.81 -25.29
N VAL A 31 20.54 10.29 -26.49
CA VAL A 31 19.72 11.28 -27.21
C VAL A 31 18.30 10.76 -27.49
N ALA A 32 18.15 9.48 -27.85
CA ALA A 32 16.85 8.87 -28.08
C ALA A 32 16.03 8.79 -26.79
N TYR A 33 16.66 8.41 -25.66
CA TYR A 33 15.98 8.40 -24.37
C TYR A 33 15.60 9.81 -23.90
N THR A 34 16.48 10.81 -24.04
CA THR A 34 16.16 12.21 -23.69
C THR A 34 14.99 12.74 -24.52
N LYS A 35 14.93 12.42 -25.81
CA LYS A 35 13.79 12.77 -26.67
C LYS A 35 12.51 12.06 -26.25
N LEU A 36 12.60 10.80 -25.81
CA LEU A 36 11.47 10.06 -25.25
C LEU A 36 10.96 10.72 -23.96
N GLU A 37 11.83 10.97 -22.98
CA GLU A 37 11.47 11.60 -21.70
C GLU A 37 10.92 13.02 -21.89
N SER A 38 11.41 13.76 -22.90
CA SER A 38 10.95 15.10 -23.25
C SER A 38 9.72 15.14 -24.17
N ASN A 39 9.03 14.01 -24.36
CA ASN A 39 7.83 13.87 -25.22
C ASN A 39 8.06 14.26 -26.70
N LYS A 40 9.30 14.19 -27.19
CA LYS A 40 9.65 14.40 -28.60
C LYS A 40 9.57 13.11 -29.42
N THR A 41 9.42 11.96 -28.76
CA THR A 41 9.26 10.65 -29.38
C THR A 41 8.13 9.90 -28.68
N LYS A 42 7.30 9.19 -29.44
CA LYS A 42 6.16 8.45 -28.89
C LYS A 42 6.65 7.31 -27.98
N LEU A 43 6.04 7.20 -26.81
CA LEU A 43 6.18 6.06 -25.92
C LEU A 43 5.26 4.92 -26.42
N THR A 44 5.85 3.78 -26.71
CA THR A 44 5.13 2.54 -27.06
C THR A 44 4.84 1.74 -25.80
N VAL A 45 3.80 0.89 -25.82
CA VAL A 45 3.45 0.01 -24.69
C VAL A 45 4.61 -0.92 -24.30
N GLU A 46 5.30 -1.52 -25.27
CA GLU A 46 6.45 -2.40 -24.99
C GLU A 46 7.55 -1.68 -24.18
N ARG A 47 7.93 -0.47 -24.60
CA ARG A 47 8.88 0.37 -23.87
C ARG A 47 8.39 0.78 -22.50
N LEU A 48 7.09 1.00 -22.32
CA LEU A 48 6.53 1.31 -21.00
C LEU A 48 6.76 0.15 -20.02
N TYR A 49 6.53 -1.09 -20.45
CA TYR A 49 6.82 -2.27 -19.62
C TYR A 49 8.32 -2.41 -19.29
N LYS A 50 9.20 -2.23 -20.29
CA LYS A 50 10.66 -2.24 -20.05
C LYS A 50 11.09 -1.14 -19.08
N ILE A 51 10.51 0.05 -19.19
CA ILE A 51 10.78 1.16 -18.26
C ILE A 51 10.32 0.82 -16.84
N ALA A 52 9.14 0.21 -16.67
CA ALA A 52 8.65 -0.26 -15.39
C ALA A 52 9.61 -1.29 -14.75
N GLU A 53 10.10 -2.25 -15.53
CA GLU A 53 11.08 -3.24 -15.07
C GLU A 53 12.40 -2.58 -14.63
N ILE A 54 12.93 -1.64 -15.42
CA ILE A 54 14.18 -0.94 -15.07
C ILE A 54 14.03 -0.08 -13.81
N LEU A 55 12.85 0.54 -13.63
CA LEU A 55 12.55 1.40 -12.48
C LEU A 55 12.05 0.61 -11.26
N ASP A 56 11.89 -0.70 -11.36
CA ASP A 56 11.39 -1.59 -10.30
C ASP A 56 10.03 -1.13 -9.72
N VAL A 57 9.09 -0.79 -10.61
CA VAL A 57 7.72 -0.36 -10.25
C VAL A 57 6.69 -1.01 -11.15
N GLU A 58 5.43 -1.06 -10.70
CA GLU A 58 4.34 -1.51 -11.57
C GLU A 58 4.01 -0.46 -12.65
N VAL A 59 3.57 -0.93 -13.82
CA VAL A 59 3.09 -0.02 -14.89
C VAL A 59 1.93 0.85 -14.40
N GLY A 60 1.10 0.34 -13.49
CA GLY A 60 0.02 1.10 -12.86
C GLY A 60 0.51 2.34 -12.12
N GLU A 61 1.66 2.27 -11.45
CA GLU A 61 2.27 3.40 -10.76
C GLU A 61 2.74 4.46 -11.75
N ILE A 62 3.38 4.05 -12.85
CA ILE A 62 3.82 4.96 -13.92
C ILE A 62 2.62 5.68 -14.55
N LEU A 63 1.52 4.97 -14.74
CA LEU A 63 0.29 5.49 -15.33
C LEU A 63 -0.58 6.28 -14.35
N ASN A 64 -0.14 6.45 -13.09
CA ASN A 64 -0.95 7.04 -12.02
C ASN A 64 -2.32 6.38 -11.88
N LEU A 65 -2.42 5.07 -12.18
CA LEU A 65 -3.63 4.28 -11.95
C LEU A 65 -3.72 4.00 -10.45
N GLN A 66 -4.13 5.01 -9.69
CA GLN A 66 -4.54 4.81 -8.32
C GLN A 66 -5.72 3.81 -8.34
N PRO A 67 -5.71 2.72 -7.55
CA PRO A 67 -6.97 2.11 -7.17
C PRO A 67 -7.77 3.22 -6.48
N ASN A 68 -8.93 3.58 -7.03
CA ASN A 68 -9.76 4.68 -6.55
C ASN A 68 -10.20 4.45 -5.10
N ASN A 69 -9.35 4.78 -4.15
CA ASN A 69 -9.69 5.01 -2.74
C ASN A 69 -9.64 6.51 -2.40
N GLN A 70 -9.43 7.37 -3.40
CA GLN A 70 -9.47 8.82 -3.23
C GLN A 70 -10.90 9.35 -3.41
N PHE A 71 -11.66 9.40 -2.31
CA PHE A 71 -12.89 10.19 -2.23
C PHE A 71 -12.56 11.68 -2.26
N ASN A 72 -12.40 12.26 -3.45
CA ASN A 72 -12.32 13.71 -3.60
C ASN A 72 -13.74 14.30 -3.55
N GLN A 73 -14.31 14.47 -2.36
CA GLN A 73 -15.48 15.33 -2.18
C GLN A 73 -15.04 16.78 -1.96
N THR A 74 -15.07 17.57 -3.03
CA THR A 74 -14.99 19.03 -2.94
C THR A 74 -16.37 19.58 -2.59
N ASN A 75 -16.67 19.72 -1.31
CA ASN A 75 -17.78 20.56 -0.83
C ASN A 75 -17.23 21.50 0.25
N LYS A 76 -16.81 22.70 -0.17
CA LYS A 76 -16.18 23.70 0.70
C LYS A 76 -17.07 24.18 1.87
N ASP A 77 -18.36 23.87 1.86
CA ASP A 77 -19.30 24.32 2.90
C ASP A 77 -19.81 23.22 3.84
N ASN A 78 -19.42 21.95 3.66
CA ASN A 78 -19.83 20.83 4.54
C ASN A 78 -18.66 20.06 5.19
N THR A 79 -17.43 20.60 5.07
CA THR A 79 -16.17 19.95 5.48
C THR A 79 -16.16 19.50 6.95
N THR A 80 -16.80 20.25 7.85
CA THR A 80 -16.77 19.97 9.31
C THR A 80 -17.56 18.71 9.69
N GLY A 81 -18.72 18.44 9.06
CA GLY A 81 -19.57 17.31 9.40
C GLY A 81 -19.01 15.97 8.91
N TYR A 82 -18.43 15.94 7.70
CA TYR A 82 -17.83 14.72 7.13
C TYR A 82 -16.55 14.30 7.86
N LEU A 83 -15.72 15.25 8.28
CA LEU A 83 -14.52 14.98 9.10
C LEU A 83 -14.90 14.41 10.48
N GLN A 84 -15.98 14.90 11.09
CA GLN A 84 -16.46 14.40 12.37
C GLN A 84 -17.04 12.98 12.26
N GLN A 85 -17.80 12.68 11.20
CA GLN A 85 -18.30 11.33 10.97
C GLN A 85 -17.17 10.33 10.74
N THR A 86 -16.17 10.67 9.93
CA THR A 86 -14.99 9.79 9.75
C THR A 86 -14.27 9.58 11.07
N ALA A 87 -14.00 10.64 11.84
CA ALA A 87 -13.37 10.53 13.15
C ALA A 87 -14.16 9.62 14.11
N ASN A 88 -15.50 9.75 14.13
CA ASN A 88 -16.37 8.90 14.95
C ASN A 88 -16.31 7.43 14.49
N PHE A 89 -16.40 7.14 13.19
CA PHE A 89 -16.28 5.77 12.68
C PHE A 89 -14.92 5.15 13.01
N TYR A 90 -13.82 5.91 12.92
CA TYR A 90 -12.50 5.42 13.33
C TYR A 90 -12.40 5.16 14.83
N GLN A 91 -12.98 6.03 15.66
CA GLN A 91 -13.02 5.85 17.12
C GLN A 91 -13.87 4.65 17.51
N GLU A 92 -15.08 4.51 16.95
CA GLU A 92 -15.97 3.37 17.20
C GLU A 92 -15.31 2.04 16.81
N ASN A 93 -14.71 1.97 15.61
CA ASN A 93 -13.99 0.76 15.19
C ASN A 93 -12.81 0.44 16.10
N LYS A 94 -12.10 1.47 16.60
CA LYS A 94 -10.98 1.29 17.55
C LYS A 94 -11.47 0.73 18.89
N GLU A 95 -12.57 1.27 19.43
CA GLU A 95 -13.13 0.79 20.70
C GLU A 95 -13.75 -0.61 20.57
N GLN A 96 -14.40 -0.91 19.44
CA GLN A 96 -14.87 -2.27 19.13
C GLN A 96 -13.72 -3.26 19.06
N SER A 97 -12.61 -2.89 18.40
CA SER A 97 -11.41 -3.72 18.32
C SER A 97 -10.81 -4.00 19.70
N LYS A 98 -10.72 -3.00 20.58
CA LYS A 98 -10.28 -3.19 21.97
C LYS A 98 -11.18 -4.14 22.75
N LYS A 99 -12.50 -3.99 22.62
CA LYS A 99 -13.47 -4.87 23.29
C LYS A 99 -13.31 -6.32 22.84
N ILE A 100 -13.08 -6.54 21.55
CA ILE A 100 -12.83 -7.87 20.99
C ILE A 100 -11.56 -8.47 21.59
N ILE A 101 -10.46 -7.71 21.64
CA ILE A 101 -9.19 -8.15 22.25
C ILE A 101 -9.40 -8.56 23.71
N LEU A 102 -10.07 -7.71 24.50
CA LEU A 102 -10.33 -7.98 25.92
C LEU A 102 -11.18 -9.25 26.12
N LEU A 103 -12.19 -9.47 25.28
CA LEU A 103 -13.02 -10.69 25.34
C LEU A 103 -12.20 -11.93 24.98
N TYR A 104 -11.26 -11.84 24.04
CA TYR A 104 -10.36 -12.94 23.72
C TYR A 104 -9.40 -13.25 24.86
N GLU A 105 -8.81 -12.23 25.49
CA GLU A 105 -7.94 -12.40 26.66
C GLU A 105 -8.67 -13.07 27.82
N GLN A 106 -9.89 -12.59 28.13
CA GLN A 106 -10.73 -13.21 29.16
C GLN A 106 -11.05 -14.68 28.83
N ARG A 107 -11.41 -14.97 27.58
CA ARG A 107 -11.72 -16.34 27.15
C ARG A 107 -10.50 -17.26 27.20
N ILE A 108 -9.29 -16.72 27.00
CA ILE A 108 -8.04 -17.47 27.17
C ILE A 108 -7.85 -17.79 28.66
N ALA A 109 -8.00 -16.81 29.54
CA ALA A 109 -7.88 -17.01 30.99
C ALA A 109 -8.89 -18.05 31.52
N ASP A 110 -10.15 -17.99 31.09
CA ASP A 110 -11.18 -18.96 31.47
C ASP A 110 -10.80 -20.38 31.02
N LYS A 111 -10.26 -20.52 29.80
CA LYS A 111 -9.80 -21.81 29.29
C LYS A 111 -8.59 -22.34 30.07
N GLU A 112 -7.66 -21.48 30.44
CA GLU A 112 -6.50 -21.87 31.26
C GLU A 112 -6.94 -22.34 32.65
N PHE A 113 -7.91 -21.65 33.26
CA PHE A 113 -8.50 -22.05 34.52
C PHE A 113 -9.17 -23.43 34.43
N ILE A 114 -10.00 -23.66 33.41
CA ILE A 114 -10.64 -24.97 33.20
C ILE A 114 -9.59 -26.07 32.98
N ILE A 115 -8.55 -25.80 32.19
CA ILE A 115 -7.46 -26.76 31.96
C ILE A 115 -6.75 -27.10 33.28
N ALA A 116 -6.51 -26.11 34.15
CA ALA A 116 -5.88 -26.33 35.44
C ALA A 116 -6.74 -27.22 36.35
N GLU A 117 -8.05 -26.97 36.43
CA GLU A 117 -8.99 -27.78 37.22
C GLU A 117 -9.13 -29.21 36.67
N MET A 118 -9.16 -29.37 35.35
CA MET A 118 -9.17 -30.70 34.72
C MET A 118 -7.88 -31.47 35.01
N LYS A 119 -6.71 -30.82 34.93
CA LYS A 119 -5.41 -31.43 35.27
C LYS A 119 -5.38 -31.91 36.72
N LYS A 120 -5.85 -31.08 37.66
CA LYS A 120 -5.92 -31.43 39.09
C LYS A 120 -6.83 -32.63 39.34
N SER A 121 -7.97 -32.71 38.66
CA SER A 121 -8.89 -33.84 38.78
C SER A 121 -8.26 -35.15 38.27
N ILE A 122 -7.51 -35.08 37.16
CA ILE A 122 -6.76 -36.23 36.61
C ILE A 122 -5.68 -36.69 37.59
N GLU A 123 -4.94 -35.78 38.20
CA GLU A 123 -3.88 -36.12 39.17
C GLU A 123 -4.44 -36.83 40.42
N VAL A 124 -5.57 -36.34 40.95
CA VAL A 124 -6.28 -36.99 42.06
C VAL A 124 -6.76 -38.39 41.67
N LEU A 125 -7.29 -38.56 40.45
CA LEU A 125 -7.73 -39.86 39.95
C LEU A 125 -6.57 -40.83 39.68
N SER A 126 -5.40 -40.35 39.26
CA SER A 126 -4.22 -41.20 39.03
C SER A 126 -3.46 -41.55 40.32
N SER A 127 -3.75 -40.85 41.41
CA SER A 127 -3.19 -41.12 42.75
C SER A 127 -4.00 -42.13 43.59
N LYS A 128 -5.07 -42.71 43.02
CA LYS A 128 -5.85 -43.83 43.58
C LYS A 128 -5.51 -45.13 42.87
#